data_AF-A0A7C3GCB9-F1
#
_entry.id   AF-A0A7C3GCB9-F1
#
_cell.length_a   1.000
_cell.length_b   1.000
_cell.length_c   1.000
_cell.angle_alpha   90.00
_cell.angle_beta   90.00
_cell.angle_gamma   90.00
#
_symmetry.space_group_name_H-M   'P 1'
#
loop_
_entity.id
_entity.type
_entity.pdbx_description
1 polymer ?
#
loop_
_entity_poly.entity_id
_entity_poly.type
_entity_poly.pdbx_seq_one_letter_code
_entity_poly.pdbx_strand_id
1 'polypeptide(L)'
;MKIEFKRSFARDLRKLPANQRRRVEELILRVESAESIQAIPNLRTLQGAVYCYRIRQGKYRCGVIIEEETVLFVRYLHRREIYRHFP
;
A
#
# COMPACT_ATOMS: atom_id res chain seq x y z
N MET A 1 8.18 4.90 10.61
CA MET A 1 8.67 3.78 9.78
C MET A 1 9.43 4.27 8.56
N LYS A 2 10.43 3.53 8.08
CA LYS A 2 11.07 3.82 6.79
C LYS A 2 10.11 3.41 5.66
N ILE A 3 9.94 4.27 4.65
CA ILE A 3 9.06 3.99 3.50
C ILE A 3 9.84 4.00 2.20
N GLU A 4 9.51 3.08 1.30
CA GLU A 4 10.10 2.99 -0.03
C GLU A 4 9.02 2.75 -1.10
N PHE A 5 9.32 3.06 -2.36
CA PHE A 5 8.35 2.96 -3.45
C PHE A 5 8.91 2.20 -4.66
N LYS A 6 8.18 1.18 -5.13
CA LYS A 6 8.46 0.57 -6.44
C LYS A 6 8.01 1.49 -7.58
N ARG A 7 8.67 1.36 -8.72
CA ARG A 7 8.27 2.04 -9.97
C ARG A 7 6.83 1.71 -10.40
N SER A 8 6.35 0.50 -10.10
CA SER A 8 4.97 0.08 -10.35
C SER A 8 3.97 0.92 -9.56
N PHE A 9 4.25 1.20 -8.29
CA PHE A 9 3.41 2.05 -7.45
C PHE A 9 3.31 3.46 -8.03
N ALA A 10 4.45 4.08 -8.39
CA ALA A 10 4.46 5.40 -9.01
C ALA A 10 3.66 5.43 -10.33
N ARG A 11 3.73 4.36 -11.13
CA ARG A 11 2.96 4.23 -12.37
C ARG A 11 1.45 4.13 -12.10
N ASP A 12 1.06 3.39 -11.07
CA ASP A 12 -0.34 3.27 -10.67
C ASP A 12 -0.90 4.65 -10.25
N LEU A 13 -0.15 5.44 -9.48
CA LEU A 13 -0.57 6.78 -9.03
C LEU A 13 -0.81 7.77 -10.18
N ARG A 14 -0.01 7.70 -11.25
CA ARG A 14 -0.18 8.56 -12.43
C ARG A 14 -1.54 8.39 -13.10
N LYS A 15 -2.14 7.20 -13.01
CA LYS A 15 -3.43 6.87 -13.61
C LYS A 15 -4.61 7.25 -12.71
N LEU A 16 -4.36 7.68 -11.47
CA LEU A 16 -5.41 8.00 -10.52
C LEU A 16 -5.97 9.42 -10.71
N PRO A 17 -7.27 9.62 -10.46
CA PRO A 17 -7.84 10.95 -10.34
C PRO A 17 -7.33 11.66 -9.06
N ALA A 18 -7.41 13.00 -9.04
CA ALA A 18 -6.81 13.84 -7.99
C ALA A 18 -7.30 13.48 -6.57
N ASN A 19 -8.59 13.16 -6.41
CA ASN A 19 -9.15 12.74 -5.13
C ASN A 19 -8.54 11.43 -4.60
N GLN A 20 -8.19 10.49 -5.47
CA GLN A 20 -7.52 9.26 -5.05
C GLN A 20 -6.04 9.49 -4.75
N ARG A 21 -5.37 10.42 -5.44
CA ARG A 21 -3.99 10.78 -5.11
C ARG A 21 -3.87 11.39 -3.71
N ARG A 22 -4.77 12.31 -3.34
CA ARG A 22 -4.83 12.87 -1.96
C ARG A 22 -4.98 11.78 -0.90
N ARG A 23 -5.85 10.80 -1.15
CA ARG A 23 -6.02 9.66 -0.24
C ARG A 23 -4.76 8.80 -0.11
N VAL A 24 -4.00 8.65 -1.20
CA VAL A 24 -2.72 7.94 -1.15
C VAL A 24 -1.69 8.73 -0.36
N GLU A 25 -1.62 10.04 -0.54
CA GLU A 25 -0.73 10.92 0.23
C GLU A 25 -1.02 10.84 1.73
N GLU A 26 -2.30 10.95 2.13
CA GLU A 26 -2.73 10.76 3.52
C GLU A 26 -2.33 9.37 4.07
N LEU A 27 -2.43 8.33 3.24
CA LEU A 27 -2.00 6.99 3.63
C LEU A 27 -0.49 6.90 3.84
N ILE A 28 0.29 7.47 2.92
CA ILE A 28 1.77 7.46 3.00
C ILE A 28 2.21 8.14 4.28
N LEU A 29 1.72 9.36 4.54
CA LEU A 29 2.04 10.13 5.75
C LEU A 29 1.69 9.34 7.02
N ARG A 30 0.53 8.68 7.03
CA ARG A 30 0.09 7.88 8.18
C ARG A 30 0.94 6.63 8.41
N VAL A 31 1.43 6.00 7.34
CA VAL A 31 2.32 4.83 7.43
C VAL A 31 3.71 5.28 7.86
N GLU A 32 4.21 6.40 7.33
CA GLU A 32 5.48 6.98 7.72
C GLU A 32 5.51 7.34 9.20
N SER A 33 4.43 7.93 9.71
CA SER A 33 4.28 8.30 11.12
C SER A 33 3.91 7.15 12.06
N ALA A 34 3.71 5.93 11.55
CA ALA A 34 3.36 4.79 12.39
C ALA A 34 4.58 4.32 13.19
N GLU A 35 4.36 4.01 14.48
CA GLU A 35 5.38 3.44 15.38
C GLU A 35 5.55 1.93 15.17
N SER A 36 4.53 1.25 14.63
CA SER A 36 4.55 -0.19 14.40
C SER A 36 3.58 -0.61 13.29
N ILE A 37 3.75 -1.84 12.79
CA ILE A 37 2.89 -2.42 11.74
C ILE A 37 1.44 -2.50 12.23
N GLN A 38 1.24 -2.77 13.51
CA GLN A 38 -0.06 -2.90 14.15
C GLN A 38 -0.82 -1.55 14.22
N ALA A 39 -0.09 -0.43 14.19
CA ALA A 39 -0.69 0.91 14.15
C ALA A 39 -1.22 1.30 12.76
N ILE A 40 -0.85 0.55 11.70
CA ILE A 40 -1.32 0.82 10.34
C ILE A 40 -2.78 0.32 10.21
N PRO A 41 -3.77 1.22 10.04
CA PRO A 41 -5.17 0.83 9.98
C PRO A 41 -5.47 0.04 8.71
N ASN A 42 -6.41 -0.90 8.81
CA ASN A 42 -6.88 -1.70 7.68
C ASN A 42 -5.79 -2.52 6.96
N LEU A 43 -4.66 -2.75 7.61
CA LEU A 43 -3.61 -3.65 7.15
C LEU A 43 -4.05 -5.10 7.39
N ARG A 44 -3.88 -5.96 6.38
CA ARG A 44 -4.02 -7.41 6.51
C ARG A 44 -2.94 -8.12 5.71
N THR A 45 -2.47 -9.25 6.21
CA THR A 45 -1.62 -10.17 5.46
C THR A 45 -2.36 -10.70 4.24
N LEU A 46 -1.62 -10.98 3.17
CA LEU A 46 -2.12 -11.77 2.05
C LEU A 46 -1.78 -13.23 2.30
N GLN A 47 -2.77 -14.11 2.18
CA GLN A 47 -2.57 -15.54 2.36
C GLN A 47 -1.55 -16.07 1.35
N GLY A 48 -0.58 -16.84 1.84
CA GLY A 48 0.41 -17.54 1.01
C GLY A 48 1.61 -16.70 0.56
N ALA A 49 1.75 -15.44 0.99
CA ALA A 49 2.88 -14.59 0.61
C ALA A 49 3.56 -14.00 1.85
N VAL A 50 4.84 -14.34 2.04
CA VAL A 50 5.67 -13.86 3.15
C VAL A 50 5.89 -12.35 3.00
N TYR A 51 5.79 -11.62 4.11
CA TYR A 51 5.95 -10.16 4.17
C TYR A 51 4.99 -9.33 3.30
N CYS A 52 4.01 -9.96 2.66
CA CYS A 52 3.08 -9.28 1.77
C CYS A 52 1.79 -8.92 2.50
N TYR A 53 1.47 -7.62 2.49
CA TYR A 53 0.31 -7.06 3.16
C TYR A 53 -0.51 -6.20 2.20
N ARG A 54 -1.73 -5.92 2.64
CA ARG A 54 -2.68 -5.09 1.92
C ARG A 54 -3.34 -4.10 2.86
N ILE A 55 -3.31 -2.82 2.49
CA ILE A 55 -4.06 -1.76 3.17
C ILE A 55 -5.33 -1.46 2.37
N ARG A 56 -6.50 -1.52 3.02
CA ARG A 56 -7.79 -1.22 2.36
C ARG A 56 -8.07 0.29 2.37
N GLN A 57 -8.32 0.84 1.18
CA GLN A 57 -8.69 2.24 0.93
C GLN A 57 -10.01 2.30 0.14
N GLY A 58 -11.13 1.99 0.82
CA GLY A 58 -12.44 1.90 0.18
C GLY A 58 -12.49 0.87 -0.97
N LYS A 59 -12.61 1.35 -2.21
CA LYS A 59 -12.62 0.53 -3.44
C LYS A 59 -11.21 0.19 -3.96
N TYR A 60 -10.18 0.85 -3.46
CA TYR A 60 -8.78 0.60 -3.80
C TYR A 60 -8.09 -0.22 -2.72
N ARG A 61 -6.95 -0.80 -3.07
CA ARG A 61 -6.06 -1.50 -2.15
C ARG A 61 -4.63 -1.12 -2.45
N CYS A 62 -3.87 -0.88 -1.39
CA CYS A 62 -2.44 -0.68 -1.44
C CYS A 62 -1.77 -2.00 -1.10
N GLY A 63 -1.01 -2.56 -2.05
CA GLY A 63 -0.14 -3.71 -1.81
C GLY A 63 1.21 -3.22 -1.31
N VAL A 64 1.62 -3.73 -0.15
CA VAL A 64 2.89 -3.36 0.49
C VAL A 64 3.65 -4.62 0.89
N ILE A 65 4.97 -4.53 0.83
CA ILE A 65 5.87 -5.52 1.45
C ILE A 65 6.43 -4.86 2.70
N ILE A 66 6.40 -5.58 3.83
CA ILE A 66 6.93 -5.06 5.09
C ILE A 66 7.97 -6.04 5.61
N GLU A 67 9.21 -5.58 5.63
CA GLU A 67 10.38 -6.30 6.14
C GLU A 67 11.05 -5.41 7.18
N GLU A 68 11.28 -5.97 8.38
CA GLU A 68 11.82 -5.25 9.53
C GLU A 68 11.03 -3.95 9.82
N GLU A 69 11.65 -2.78 9.64
CA GLU A 69 11.04 -1.46 9.84
C GLU A 69 10.76 -0.72 8.52
N THR A 70 10.92 -1.40 7.38
CA THR A 70 10.74 -0.81 6.05
C THR A 70 9.41 -1.24 5.43
N VAL A 71 8.59 -0.27 5.07
CA VAL A 71 7.35 -0.47 4.30
C VAL A 71 7.59 -0.11 2.84
N LEU A 72 7.66 -1.12 1.99
CA LEU A 72 7.79 -0.97 0.55
C LEU A 72 6.41 -0.93 -0.11
N PHE A 73 6.04 0.22 -0.67
CA PHE A 73 4.84 0.41 -1.46
C PHE A 73 5.02 -0.16 -2.87
N VAL A 74 4.24 -1.18 -3.22
CA VAL A 74 4.42 -1.94 -4.47
C VAL A 74 3.35 -1.64 -5.50
N ARG A 75 2.06 -1.65 -5.12
CA ARG A 75 0.91 -1.41 -6.01
C ARG A 75 -0.18 -0.59 -5.33
N TYR A 76 -0.90 0.21 -6.11
CA TYR A 76 -2.15 0.83 -5.65
C TYR A 76 -3.24 0.66 -6.71
N LEU A 77 -4.11 -0.33 -6.51
CA LEU A 77 -5.02 -0.80 -7.55
C LEU A 77 -6.46 -0.85 -7.06
N HIS A 78 -7.40 -0.80 -8.00
CA HIS A 78 -8.80 -1.06 -7.69
C HIS A 78 -8.97 -2.52 -7.23
N ARG A 79 -10.01 -2.81 -6.43
CA ARG A 79 -10.25 -4.14 -5.85
C ARG A 79 -10.28 -5.31 -6.83
N ARG A 80 -10.68 -5.01 -8.06
CA ARG A 80 -10.82 -6.00 -9.14
C ARG A 80 -9.48 -6.38 -9.76
N GLU A 81 -8.44 -5.59 -9.55
CA GLU A 81 -7.17 -5.70 -10.24
C GLU A 81 -6.05 -6.23 -9.34
N ILE A 82 -6.10 -5.95 -8.02
CA ILE A 82 -4.99 -6.29 -7.12
C ILE A 82 -4.66 -7.78 -7.10
N TYR A 83 -5.66 -8.66 -7.18
CA TYR A 83 -5.44 -10.11 -7.12
C TYR A 83 -4.82 -10.70 -8.40
N ARG A 84 -4.76 -9.94 -9.49
CA ARG A 84 -4.09 -10.36 -10.74
C ARG A 84 -2.67 -9.83 -10.86
N HIS A 85 -2.30 -8.88 -10.01
CA HIS A 85 -1.16 -8.01 -10.23
C HIS A 85 -0.35 -7.74 -8.95
N PHE A 86 -0.66 -8.43 -7.86
CA PHE A 86 0.08 -8.36 -6.60
C PHE A 86 0.24 -9.76 -5.99
N PRO A 87 1.44 -10.18 -5.51
CA PRO A 87 2.68 -9.38 -5.41
C PRO A 87 3.16 -8.78 -6.74
#